data_AF-B1XPH1-F1
#
_entry.id   AF-B1XPH1-F1
#
_cell.length_a   1.000
_cell.length_b   1.000
_cell.length_c   1.000
_cell.angle_alpha   90.00
_cell.angle_beta   90.00
_cell.angle_gamma   90.00
#
_symmetry.space_group_name_H-M   'P 1'
#
loop_
_entity.id
_entity.type
_entity.pdbx_description
1 polymer ?
#
loop_
_entity_poly.entity_id
_entity_poly.type
_entity_poly.pdbx_seq_one_letter_code
_entity_poly.pdbx_strand_id
1 'polypeptide(L)'
;MLFIEFLQKVFGDRFLGFFLGVTHLGGEAIYILLLSLYYWLLDPRQGRLLTLILTLSVISNIVLKNAFALPRPYVVNPAVITPEAFHTEGSFSFPSGHAQGITTFWGAIAWLHQKIWLWLVAITIIILVCLSRLYLGVHFPVDVAAGILLGIFWISVGLWLNGMIPLPNYQWWQKIGFWGLGGLVAIALPGLADLLGIFCGFLVLPSFTFTPPQDYRDKIMLGFGGLVILILSYLLLKGASLVLPPIGLVNYGRYLAIALIVTEGIPRLWQRLHPVR
;
A
#
# COMPACT_ATOMS: atom_id res chain seq x y z
N MET A 1 -27.14 7.78 -3.41
CA MET A 1 -27.06 8.79 -4.50
C MET A 1 -27.09 10.22 -3.93
N LEU A 2 -28.15 10.59 -3.20
CA LEU A 2 -28.33 11.94 -2.62
C LEU A 2 -27.11 12.54 -1.91
N PHE A 3 -26.36 11.74 -1.15
CA PHE A 3 -25.17 12.24 -0.45
C PHE A 3 -24.02 12.65 -1.39
N ILE A 4 -23.81 11.91 -2.48
CA ILE A 4 -22.76 12.23 -3.47
C ILE A 4 -23.11 13.53 -4.18
N GLU A 5 -24.35 13.65 -4.65
CA GLU A 5 -24.88 14.85 -5.30
C GLU A 5 -24.82 16.06 -4.36
N PHE A 6 -25.13 15.87 -3.07
CA PHE A 6 -24.97 16.90 -2.05
C PHE A 6 -23.52 17.39 -1.94
N LEU A 7 -22.55 16.48 -1.84
CA LEU A 7 -21.12 16.84 -1.79
C LEU A 7 -20.70 17.59 -3.05
N GLN A 8 -21.08 17.10 -4.22
CA GLN A 8 -20.77 17.73 -5.51
C GLN A 8 -21.39 19.13 -5.61
N LYS A 9 -22.62 19.33 -5.11
CA LYS A 9 -23.28 20.63 -5.06
C LYS A 9 -22.61 21.61 -4.08
N VAL A 10 -22.21 21.14 -2.90
CA VAL A 10 -21.60 21.99 -1.85
C VAL A 10 -20.19 22.44 -2.26
N PHE A 11 -19.38 21.51 -2.75
CA PHE A 11 -18.00 21.80 -3.12
C PHE A 11 -17.91 22.40 -4.53
N GLY A 12 -18.63 21.84 -5.50
CA GLY A 12 -18.56 22.22 -6.92
C GLY A 12 -17.21 21.90 -7.56
N ASP A 13 -17.04 22.26 -8.82
CA ASP A 13 -15.85 21.90 -9.62
C ASP A 13 -14.55 22.54 -9.13
N ARG A 14 -14.63 23.66 -8.40
CA ARG A 14 -13.47 24.35 -7.82
C ARG A 14 -12.64 23.48 -6.87
N PHE A 15 -13.24 22.45 -6.26
CA PHE A 15 -12.55 21.49 -5.38
C PHE A 15 -12.16 20.18 -6.09
N LEU A 16 -12.44 20.04 -7.38
CA LEU A 16 -12.13 18.80 -8.11
C LEU A 16 -10.64 18.49 -8.07
N GLY A 17 -9.78 19.46 -8.38
CA GLY A 17 -8.33 19.29 -8.31
C GLY A 17 -7.83 18.94 -6.91
N PHE A 18 -8.44 19.51 -5.87
CA PHE A 18 -8.13 19.17 -4.48
C PHE A 18 -8.47 17.71 -4.17
N PHE A 19 -9.68 17.24 -4.48
CA PHE A 19 -10.09 15.87 -4.19
C PHE A 19 -9.35 14.83 -5.04
N LEU A 20 -9.00 15.16 -6.29
CA LEU A 20 -8.09 14.35 -7.11
C LEU A 20 -6.71 14.23 -6.45
N GLY A 21 -6.14 15.34 -5.98
CA GLY A 21 -4.88 15.34 -5.24
C GLY A 21 -4.95 14.50 -3.95
N VAL A 22 -5.99 14.70 -3.15
CA VAL A 22 -6.21 13.97 -1.89
C VAL A 22 -6.34 12.47 -2.13
N THR A 23 -7.04 12.05 -3.19
CA THR A 23 -7.22 10.61 -3.42
C THR A 23 -5.92 9.88 -3.75
N HIS A 24 -4.91 10.56 -4.31
CA HIS A 24 -3.60 9.95 -4.56
C HIS A 24 -2.90 9.48 -3.27
N LEU A 25 -3.25 10.04 -2.10
CA LEU A 25 -2.75 9.55 -0.81
C LEU A 25 -3.16 8.11 -0.51
N GLY A 26 -4.26 7.64 -1.11
CA GLY A 26 -4.71 6.25 -1.04
C GLY A 26 -4.14 5.34 -2.13
N GLY A 27 -3.22 5.85 -2.96
CA GLY A 27 -2.62 5.14 -4.08
C GLY A 27 -1.42 4.27 -3.70
N GLU A 28 -1.17 3.24 -4.50
CA GLU A 28 -0.10 2.26 -4.28
C GLU A 28 1.30 2.90 -4.13
N ALA A 29 1.65 3.83 -5.02
CA ALA A 29 2.97 4.47 -5.01
C ALA A 29 3.28 5.18 -3.68
N ILE A 30 2.25 5.78 -3.05
CA ILE A 30 2.39 6.42 -1.74
C ILE A 30 2.66 5.39 -0.66
N TYR A 31 1.97 4.24 -0.66
CA TYR A 31 2.25 3.17 0.30
C TYR A 31 3.67 2.62 0.15
N ILE A 32 4.14 2.39 -1.08
CA ILE A 32 5.52 1.93 -1.32
C ILE A 32 6.52 2.94 -0.76
N LEU A 33 6.34 4.24 -1.02
CA LEU A 33 7.21 5.29 -0.50
C LEU A 33 7.20 5.35 1.04
N LEU A 34 6.01 5.42 1.65
CA LEU A 34 5.88 5.59 3.09
C LEU A 34 6.34 4.36 3.87
N LEU A 35 6.02 3.15 3.41
CA LEU A 35 6.49 1.91 4.03
C LEU A 35 8.00 1.75 3.91
N SER A 36 8.59 2.14 2.79
CA SER A 36 10.04 2.11 2.60
C SER A 36 10.75 3.07 3.56
N LEU A 37 10.26 4.31 3.68
CA LEU A 37 10.79 5.28 4.63
C LEU A 37 10.62 4.81 6.07
N TYR A 38 9.46 4.25 6.43
CA TYR A 38 9.24 3.69 7.76
C TYR A 38 10.25 2.58 8.06
N TYR A 39 10.46 1.67 7.10
CA TYR A 39 11.39 0.56 7.22
C TYR A 39 12.85 1.06 7.40
N TRP A 40 13.29 2.03 6.60
CA TRP A 40 14.68 2.51 6.65
C TRP A 40 15.01 3.43 7.82
N LEU A 41 14.04 4.25 8.25
CA LEU A 41 14.30 5.38 9.14
C LEU A 41 13.78 5.20 10.57
N LEU A 42 12.84 4.28 10.78
CA LEU A 42 12.18 4.09 12.08
C LEU A 42 12.41 2.70 12.64
N ASP A 43 11.75 1.68 12.09
CA ASP A 43 11.78 0.33 12.63
C ASP A 43 11.51 -0.70 11.51
N PRO A 44 12.53 -1.47 11.07
CA PRO A 44 12.39 -2.48 10.02
C PRO A 44 11.44 -3.62 10.40
N ARG A 45 11.36 -3.96 11.69
CA ARG A 45 10.49 -5.05 12.18
C ARG A 45 9.03 -4.62 12.10
N GLN A 46 8.71 -3.43 12.59
CA GLN A 46 7.37 -2.87 12.50
C GLN A 46 7.01 -2.51 11.05
N GLY A 47 7.97 -2.00 10.26
CA GLY A 47 7.78 -1.73 8.84
C GLY A 47 7.40 -2.98 8.06
N ARG A 48 8.05 -4.12 8.35
CA ARG A 48 7.65 -5.42 7.79
C ARG A 48 6.24 -5.81 8.19
N LEU A 49 5.90 -5.71 9.48
CA LEU A 49 4.57 -6.04 9.97
C LEU A 49 3.49 -5.20 9.27
N LEU A 50 3.71 -3.88 9.19
CA LEU A 50 2.83 -2.94 8.50
C LEU A 50 2.64 -3.31 7.03
N THR A 51 3.71 -3.62 6.31
CA THR A 51 3.62 -4.06 4.91
C THR A 51 2.81 -5.34 4.79
N LEU A 52 3.08 -6.36 5.60
CA LEU A 52 2.38 -7.65 5.52
C LEU A 52 0.88 -7.50 5.81
N ILE A 53 0.51 -6.74 6.84
CA ILE A 53 -0.89 -6.46 7.18
C ILE A 53 -1.58 -5.68 6.06
N LEU A 54 -0.93 -4.63 5.54
CA LEU A 54 -1.51 -3.81 4.47
C LEU A 54 -1.71 -4.65 3.21
N THR A 55 -0.74 -5.48 2.83
CA THR A 55 -0.86 -6.34 1.64
C THR A 55 -1.99 -7.36 1.81
N LEU A 56 -2.10 -8.02 2.98
CA LEU A 56 -3.20 -8.93 3.27
C LEU A 56 -4.56 -8.20 3.28
N SER A 57 -4.59 -6.97 3.79
CA SER A 57 -5.76 -6.08 3.75
C SER A 57 -6.22 -5.83 2.31
N VAL A 58 -5.31 -5.43 1.43
CA VAL A 58 -5.67 -5.18 0.02
C VAL A 58 -6.06 -6.48 -0.69
N ILE A 59 -5.41 -7.62 -0.42
CA ILE A 59 -5.82 -8.92 -0.97
C ILE A 59 -7.26 -9.23 -0.55
N SER A 60 -7.63 -9.07 0.73
CA SER A 60 -8.99 -9.31 1.19
C SER A 60 -10.00 -8.38 0.53
N ASN A 61 -9.61 -7.12 0.28
CA ASN A 61 -10.45 -6.16 -0.45
C ASN A 61 -10.75 -6.62 -1.87
N ILE A 62 -9.73 -7.08 -2.61
CA ILE A 62 -9.87 -7.57 -3.99
C ILE A 62 -10.77 -8.81 -4.03
N VAL A 63 -10.57 -9.75 -3.10
CA VAL A 63 -11.42 -10.96 -3.00
C VAL A 63 -12.88 -10.57 -2.77
N LEU A 64 -13.16 -9.67 -1.81
CA LEU A 64 -14.52 -9.22 -1.52
C LEU A 64 -15.12 -8.44 -2.70
N LYS A 65 -14.34 -7.59 -3.37
CA LYS A 65 -14.79 -6.88 -4.57
C LYS A 65 -15.30 -7.83 -5.64
N ASN A 66 -14.53 -8.87 -5.94
CA ASN A 66 -14.90 -9.86 -6.94
C ASN A 66 -16.07 -10.75 -6.49
N ALA A 67 -16.19 -11.03 -5.19
CA ALA A 67 -17.29 -11.82 -4.65
C ALA A 67 -18.63 -11.07 -4.70
N PHE A 68 -18.65 -9.77 -4.41
CA PHE A 68 -19.88 -8.97 -4.38
C PHE A 68 -20.25 -8.36 -5.73
N ALA A 69 -19.25 -8.04 -6.57
CA ALA A 69 -19.44 -7.54 -7.92
C ALA A 69 -20.38 -6.32 -8.07
N LEU A 70 -20.47 -5.45 -7.05
CA LEU A 70 -21.45 -4.36 -7.03
C LEU A 70 -21.04 -3.19 -7.96
N PRO A 71 -22.00 -2.58 -8.70
CA PRO A 71 -21.74 -1.46 -9.59
C PRO A 71 -21.36 -0.19 -8.82
N ARG A 72 -20.59 0.69 -9.46
CA ARG A 72 -20.19 1.99 -8.90
C ARG A 72 -21.30 3.05 -9.06
N PRO A 73 -21.29 4.14 -8.28
CA PRO A 73 -22.33 5.17 -8.36
C PRO A 73 -22.48 5.77 -9.76
N TYR A 74 -21.38 6.05 -10.47
CA TYR A 74 -21.42 6.60 -11.83
C TYR A 74 -22.02 5.64 -12.87
N VAL A 75 -22.05 4.33 -12.59
CA VAL A 75 -22.72 3.34 -13.46
C VAL A 75 -24.24 3.42 -13.28
N VAL A 76 -24.71 3.68 -12.06
CA VAL A 76 -26.13 3.79 -11.72
C VAL A 76 -26.69 5.17 -12.08
N ASN A 77 -25.92 6.23 -11.87
CA ASN A 77 -26.26 7.59 -12.27
C ASN A 77 -25.04 8.27 -12.92
N PRO A 78 -24.98 8.37 -14.25
CA PRO A 78 -23.89 9.04 -14.95
C PRO A 78 -23.71 10.52 -14.57
N ALA A 79 -24.70 11.18 -13.96
CA ALA A 79 -24.60 12.58 -13.56
C ALA A 79 -23.55 12.84 -12.46
N VAL A 80 -23.13 11.81 -11.71
CA VAL A 80 -22.10 11.95 -10.67
C VAL A 80 -20.68 11.63 -11.15
N ILE A 81 -20.51 11.36 -12.44
CA ILE A 81 -19.21 10.96 -13.02
C ILE A 81 -18.16 12.07 -12.89
N THR A 82 -16.93 11.68 -12.58
CA THR A 82 -15.76 12.57 -12.55
C THR A 82 -14.59 11.89 -13.27
N PRO A 83 -13.47 12.60 -13.56
CA PRO A 83 -12.30 11.98 -14.21
C PRO A 83 -11.75 10.74 -13.48
N GLU A 84 -11.94 10.66 -12.16
CA GLU A 84 -11.53 9.49 -11.37
C GLU A 84 -12.23 8.19 -11.82
N ALA A 85 -13.40 8.27 -12.46
CA ALA A 85 -14.11 7.11 -12.97
C ALA A 85 -13.26 6.30 -13.96
N PHE A 86 -12.48 6.97 -14.83
CA PHE A 86 -11.59 6.32 -15.80
C PHE A 86 -10.48 5.49 -15.12
N HIS A 87 -10.01 5.92 -13.94
CA HIS A 87 -9.02 5.17 -13.16
C HIS A 87 -9.61 3.97 -12.41
N THR A 88 -10.93 3.87 -12.34
CA THR A 88 -11.65 2.79 -11.66
C THR A 88 -12.44 1.89 -12.59
N GLU A 89 -12.35 2.13 -13.90
CA GLU A 89 -13.05 1.36 -14.93
C GLU A 89 -12.70 -0.13 -14.85
N GLY A 90 -13.71 -0.99 -15.06
CA GLY A 90 -13.56 -2.45 -14.95
C GLY A 90 -13.45 -3.01 -13.52
N SER A 91 -13.53 -2.17 -12.48
CA SER A 91 -13.48 -2.60 -11.07
C SER A 91 -14.77 -2.34 -10.30
N PHE A 92 -15.09 -3.21 -9.34
CA PHE A 92 -16.32 -3.13 -8.54
C PHE A 92 -16.26 -2.08 -7.41
N SER A 93 -17.42 -1.63 -6.95
CA SER A 93 -17.53 -0.57 -5.95
C SER A 93 -17.20 -1.07 -4.54
N PHE A 94 -17.87 -2.13 -4.09
CA PHE A 94 -17.83 -2.56 -2.69
C PHE A 94 -16.74 -3.60 -2.41
N PRO A 95 -15.97 -3.51 -1.31
CA PRO A 95 -15.79 -2.35 -0.43
C PRO A 95 -14.77 -1.36 -0.99
N SER A 96 -14.68 -0.14 -0.44
CA SER A 96 -13.74 0.87 -0.91
C SER A 96 -12.28 0.55 -0.50
N GLY A 97 -11.43 0.25 -1.49
CA GLY A 97 -10.02 -0.07 -1.26
C GLY A 97 -9.19 1.11 -0.75
N HIS A 98 -9.48 2.35 -1.17
CA HIS A 98 -8.81 3.54 -0.67
C HIS A 98 -9.14 3.78 0.81
N ALA A 99 -10.43 3.70 1.18
CA ALA A 99 -10.86 3.85 2.57
C ALA A 99 -10.25 2.75 3.46
N GLN A 100 -10.20 1.51 2.98
CA GLN A 100 -9.58 0.40 3.69
C GLN A 100 -8.06 0.59 3.87
N GLY A 101 -7.33 0.83 2.78
CA GLY A 101 -5.87 0.96 2.80
C GLY A 101 -5.40 2.12 3.68
N ILE A 102 -6.04 3.30 3.57
CA ILE A 102 -5.65 4.48 4.33
C ILE A 102 -5.93 4.30 5.82
N THR A 103 -7.05 3.62 6.15
CA THR A 103 -7.39 3.25 7.52
C THR A 103 -6.38 2.27 8.07
N THR A 104 -6.09 1.17 7.37
CA THR A 104 -5.09 0.17 7.79
C THR A 104 -3.74 0.82 8.04
N PHE A 105 -3.23 1.61 7.10
CA PHE A 105 -1.88 2.18 7.18
C PHE A 105 -1.76 3.23 8.30
N TRP A 106 -2.54 4.32 8.23
CA TRP A 106 -2.41 5.42 9.19
C TRP A 106 -2.93 5.05 10.57
N GLY A 107 -3.99 4.24 10.65
CA GLY A 107 -4.50 3.72 11.92
C GLY A 107 -3.49 2.80 12.61
N ALA A 108 -2.80 1.93 11.87
CA ALA A 108 -1.75 1.09 12.45
C ALA A 108 -0.55 1.92 12.93
N ILE A 109 -0.11 2.94 12.19
CA ILE A 109 0.98 3.85 12.62
C ILE A 109 0.60 4.60 13.91
N ALA A 110 -0.61 5.19 13.95
CA ALA A 110 -1.08 5.90 15.13
C ALA A 110 -1.15 4.98 16.35
N TRP A 111 -1.59 3.75 16.16
CA TRP A 111 -1.62 2.74 17.20
C TRP A 111 -0.22 2.29 17.64
N LEU A 112 0.72 2.04 16.72
CA LEU A 112 2.06 1.55 17.09
C LEU A 112 2.82 2.53 17.97
N HIS A 113 2.63 3.84 17.72
CA HIS A 113 3.37 4.88 18.43
C HIS A 113 2.58 5.54 19.58
N GLN A 114 1.26 5.34 19.65
CA GLN A 114 0.40 5.86 20.74
C GLN A 114 0.54 7.37 21.00
N LYS A 115 0.89 8.18 19.98
CA LYS A 115 1.00 9.64 20.11
C LYS A 115 -0.30 10.31 19.67
N ILE A 116 -0.83 11.21 20.49
CA ILE A 116 -2.10 11.91 20.20
C ILE A 116 -2.07 12.64 18.85
N TRP A 117 -0.95 13.29 18.50
CA TRP A 117 -0.83 14.01 17.24
C TRP A 117 -0.84 13.05 16.03
N LEU A 118 -0.36 11.82 16.17
CA LEU A 118 -0.44 10.81 15.11
C LEU A 118 -1.87 10.35 14.88
N TRP A 119 -2.67 10.22 15.95
CA TRP A 119 -4.10 9.95 15.82
C TRP A 119 -4.83 11.08 15.11
N LEU A 120 -4.52 12.33 15.42
CA LEU A 120 -5.10 13.49 14.73
C LEU A 120 -4.74 13.48 13.24
N VAL A 121 -3.48 13.22 12.89
CA VAL A 121 -3.03 13.10 11.49
C VAL A 121 -3.75 11.94 10.79
N ALA A 122 -3.80 10.77 11.42
CA ALA A 122 -4.45 9.59 10.86
C ALA A 122 -5.93 9.83 10.57
N ILE A 123 -6.68 10.31 11.56
CA ILE A 123 -8.12 10.61 11.43
C ILE A 123 -8.35 11.63 10.32
N THR A 124 -7.53 12.69 10.27
CA THR A 124 -7.65 13.74 9.25
C THR A 124 -7.46 13.16 7.85
N ILE A 125 -6.40 12.39 7.62
CA ILE A 125 -6.11 11.80 6.30
C ILE A 125 -7.18 10.78 5.91
N ILE A 126 -7.62 9.93 6.85
CA ILE A 126 -8.69 8.95 6.61
C ILE A 126 -9.97 9.66 6.17
N ILE A 127 -10.40 10.70 6.90
CA ILE A 127 -11.61 11.47 6.57
C ILE A 127 -11.46 12.13 5.19
N LEU A 128 -10.32 12.79 4.91
CA LEU A 128 -10.11 13.47 3.64
C LEU A 128 -10.16 12.50 2.45
N VAL A 129 -9.49 11.35 2.54
CA VAL A 129 -9.51 10.32 1.48
C VAL A 129 -10.91 9.69 1.36
N CYS A 130 -11.60 9.42 2.47
CA CYS A 130 -12.96 8.89 2.42
C CYS A 130 -13.92 9.87 1.75
N LEU A 131 -13.84 11.16 2.09
CA LEU A 131 -14.64 12.22 1.46
C LEU A 131 -14.31 12.36 -0.02
N SER A 132 -13.04 12.26 -0.42
CA SER A 132 -12.67 12.33 -1.83
C SER A 132 -13.32 11.20 -2.65
N ARG A 133 -13.38 9.97 -2.13
CA ARG A 133 -14.03 8.84 -2.83
C ARG A 133 -15.52 9.05 -3.05
N LEU A 134 -16.20 9.71 -2.11
CA LEU A 134 -17.62 10.03 -2.20
C LEU A 134 -17.86 11.20 -3.16
N TYR A 135 -17.08 12.28 -3.03
CA TYR A 135 -17.18 13.45 -3.91
C TYR A 135 -16.88 13.10 -5.38
N LEU A 136 -15.88 12.25 -5.63
CA LEU A 136 -15.49 11.80 -6.97
C LEU A 136 -16.50 10.81 -7.59
N GLY A 137 -17.57 10.45 -6.88
CA GLY A 137 -18.67 9.64 -7.43
C GLY A 137 -18.30 8.18 -7.71
N VAL A 138 -17.20 7.68 -7.14
CA VAL A 138 -16.67 6.35 -7.41
C VAL A 138 -17.02 5.33 -6.34
N HIS A 139 -17.56 5.75 -5.19
CA HIS A 139 -18.03 4.87 -4.12
C HIS A 139 -19.30 5.40 -3.45
N PHE A 140 -20.12 4.47 -2.96
CA PHE A 140 -21.22 4.77 -2.05
C PHE A 140 -20.72 4.92 -0.61
N PRO A 141 -21.45 5.63 0.28
CA PRO A 141 -21.12 5.71 1.71
C PRO A 141 -20.94 4.35 2.38
N VAL A 142 -21.74 3.35 2.01
CA VAL A 142 -21.63 1.98 2.54
C VAL A 142 -20.30 1.31 2.13
N ASP A 143 -19.80 1.56 0.92
CA ASP A 143 -18.51 1.02 0.48
C ASP A 143 -17.36 1.59 1.32
N VAL A 144 -17.44 2.88 1.64
CA VAL A 144 -16.46 3.59 2.46
C VAL A 144 -16.52 3.10 3.90
N ALA A 145 -17.71 2.99 4.49
CA ALA A 145 -17.89 2.47 5.84
C ALA A 145 -17.35 1.03 5.97
N ALA A 146 -17.68 0.14 5.02
CA ALA A 146 -17.15 -1.22 4.99
C ALA A 146 -15.62 -1.25 4.82
N GLY A 147 -15.07 -0.35 3.98
CA GLY A 147 -13.62 -0.19 3.85
C GLY A 147 -12.95 0.18 5.17
N ILE A 148 -13.49 1.17 5.90
CA ILE A 148 -12.98 1.57 7.23
C ILE A 148 -13.05 0.40 8.21
N LEU A 149 -14.17 -0.33 8.27
CA LEU A 149 -14.34 -1.48 9.16
C LEU A 149 -13.34 -2.60 8.86
N LEU A 150 -13.12 -2.92 7.58
CA LEU A 150 -12.09 -3.88 7.17
C LEU A 150 -10.68 -3.37 7.51
N GLY A 151 -10.46 -2.06 7.40
CA GLY A 151 -9.20 -1.44 7.81
C GLY A 151 -8.91 -1.66 9.29
N ILE A 152 -9.91 -1.40 10.15
CA ILE A 152 -9.86 -1.62 11.61
C ILE A 152 -9.67 -3.11 11.95
N PHE A 153 -10.34 -4.00 11.21
CA PHE A 153 -10.15 -5.45 11.37
C PHE A 153 -8.69 -5.83 11.15
N TRP A 154 -8.07 -5.37 10.05
CA TRP A 154 -6.67 -5.69 9.76
C TRP A 154 -5.69 -5.03 10.73
N ILE A 155 -6.00 -3.84 11.26
CA ILE A 155 -5.23 -3.27 12.37
C ILE A 155 -5.28 -4.24 13.55
N SER A 156 -6.47 -4.67 13.99
CA SER A 156 -6.66 -5.59 15.12
C SER A 156 -5.89 -6.90 14.94
N VAL A 157 -5.93 -7.51 13.74
CA VAL A 157 -5.13 -8.69 13.39
C VAL A 157 -3.64 -8.38 13.52
N GLY A 158 -3.21 -7.24 13.01
CA GLY A 158 -1.84 -6.77 13.15
C GLY A 158 -1.38 -6.60 14.59
N LEU A 159 -2.26 -6.09 15.46
CA LEU A 159 -1.98 -5.93 16.89
C LEU A 159 -1.80 -7.29 17.56
N TRP A 160 -2.70 -8.22 17.26
CA TRP A 160 -2.65 -9.57 17.78
C TRP A 160 -1.38 -10.28 17.34
N LEU A 161 -0.96 -10.09 16.09
CA LEU A 161 0.29 -10.65 15.55
C LEU A 161 1.55 -9.90 16.02
N ASN A 162 1.42 -8.69 16.55
CA ASN A 162 2.56 -7.88 16.97
C ASN A 162 3.31 -8.57 18.11
N GLY A 163 4.60 -8.84 17.91
CA GLY A 163 5.40 -9.62 18.85
C GLY A 163 5.25 -11.15 18.72
N MET A 164 4.18 -11.65 18.10
CA MET A 164 3.99 -13.10 17.86
C MET A 164 4.69 -13.59 16.60
N ILE A 165 4.87 -12.74 15.58
CA ILE A 165 5.61 -13.12 14.37
C ILE A 165 7.12 -13.11 14.70
N PRO A 166 7.78 -14.27 14.85
CA PRO A 166 9.23 -14.29 15.01
C PRO A 166 9.87 -13.73 13.75
N LEU A 167 11.12 -13.27 13.87
CA LEU A 167 11.91 -12.97 12.69
C LEU A 167 12.37 -14.32 12.10
N PRO A 168 11.77 -14.84 11.00
CA PRO A 168 12.19 -16.12 10.47
C PRO A 168 13.64 -16.07 9.98
N ASN A 169 14.46 -17.02 10.44
CA ASN A 169 15.81 -17.24 9.94
C ASN A 169 15.79 -18.21 8.76
N TYR A 170 15.20 -17.78 7.63
CA TYR A 170 15.09 -18.63 6.45
C TYR A 170 16.44 -18.78 5.74
N GLN A 171 16.82 -20.03 5.43
CA GLN A 171 17.94 -20.33 4.56
C GLN A 171 17.63 -19.91 3.11
N TRP A 172 18.67 -19.67 2.31
CA TRP A 172 18.52 -19.13 0.94
C TRP A 172 17.59 -19.96 0.04
N TRP A 173 17.59 -21.29 0.16
CA TRP A 173 16.70 -22.16 -0.63
C TRP A 173 15.23 -22.08 -0.18
N GLN A 174 14.98 -21.82 1.11
CA GLN A 174 13.61 -21.58 1.62
C GLN A 174 13.07 -20.28 1.04
N LYS A 175 13.92 -19.24 0.95
CA LYS A 175 13.57 -17.96 0.30
C LYS A 175 13.12 -18.18 -1.14
N ILE A 176 13.91 -18.92 -1.91
CA ILE A 176 13.59 -19.28 -3.30
C ILE A 176 12.29 -20.09 -3.36
N GLY A 177 12.06 -21.01 -2.42
CA GLY A 177 10.81 -21.77 -2.33
C GLY A 177 9.58 -20.88 -2.17
N PHE A 178 9.62 -19.93 -1.22
CA PHE A 178 8.53 -18.96 -1.02
C PHE A 178 8.33 -18.06 -2.24
N TRP A 179 9.41 -17.58 -2.85
CA TRP A 179 9.32 -16.74 -4.05
C TRP A 179 8.82 -17.51 -5.28
N GLY A 180 9.20 -18.78 -5.42
CA GLY A 180 8.70 -19.67 -6.47
C GLY A 180 7.21 -19.94 -6.30
N LEU A 181 6.78 -20.27 -5.07
CA LEU A 181 5.36 -20.48 -4.77
C LEU A 181 4.54 -19.21 -5.02
N GLY A 182 5.02 -18.04 -4.59
CA GLY A 182 4.38 -16.75 -4.88
C GLY A 182 4.23 -16.50 -6.38
N GLY A 183 5.24 -16.83 -7.17
CA GLY A 183 5.20 -16.72 -8.63
C GLY A 183 4.18 -17.66 -9.27
N LEU A 184 4.08 -18.91 -8.80
CA LEU A 184 3.06 -19.87 -9.27
C LEU A 184 1.64 -19.37 -8.96
N VAL A 185 1.41 -18.85 -7.75
CA VAL A 185 0.11 -18.28 -7.38
C VAL A 185 -0.18 -17.03 -8.20
N ALA A 186 0.81 -16.19 -8.50
CA ALA A 186 0.64 -15.02 -9.36
C ALA A 186 0.31 -15.37 -10.82
N ILE A 187 0.78 -16.51 -11.33
CA ILE A 187 0.36 -17.03 -12.64
C ILE A 187 -1.12 -17.43 -12.60
N ALA A 188 -1.53 -18.14 -11.54
CA ALA A 188 -2.91 -18.59 -11.38
C ALA A 188 -3.89 -17.43 -11.11
N LEU A 189 -3.44 -16.40 -10.39
CA LEU A 189 -4.23 -15.24 -9.97
C LEU A 189 -3.54 -13.92 -10.36
N PRO A 190 -3.51 -13.54 -11.66
CA PRO A 190 -2.77 -12.36 -12.13
C PRO A 190 -3.20 -11.04 -11.47
N GLY A 191 -4.47 -10.92 -11.08
CA GLY A 191 -4.98 -9.74 -10.37
C GLY A 191 -4.42 -9.53 -8.96
N LEU A 192 -3.70 -10.52 -8.41
CA LEU A 192 -3.01 -10.43 -7.11
C LEU A 192 -1.48 -10.35 -7.25
N ALA A 193 -0.94 -10.40 -8.47
CA ALA A 193 0.48 -10.56 -8.73
C ALA A 193 1.35 -9.49 -8.04
N ASP A 194 0.96 -8.23 -8.13
CA ASP A 194 1.69 -7.08 -7.55
C ASP A 194 1.82 -7.23 -6.02
N LEU A 195 0.69 -7.51 -5.38
CA LEU A 195 0.59 -7.72 -3.93
C LEU A 195 1.36 -8.95 -3.49
N LEU A 196 1.29 -10.06 -4.23
CA LEU A 196 2.05 -11.27 -3.94
C LEU A 196 3.56 -11.01 -4.01
N GLY A 197 4.02 -10.19 -4.95
CA GLY A 197 5.43 -9.78 -5.06
C GLY A 197 5.90 -9.04 -3.82
N ILE A 198 5.16 -8.00 -3.40
CA ILE A 198 5.45 -7.26 -2.17
C ILE A 198 5.39 -8.18 -0.95
N PHE A 199 4.32 -8.98 -0.82
CA PHE A 199 4.11 -9.89 0.30
C PHE A 199 5.27 -10.86 0.44
N CYS A 200 5.65 -11.54 -0.63
CA CYS A 200 6.74 -12.53 -0.61
C CYS A 200 8.11 -11.90 -0.32
N GLY A 201 8.36 -10.68 -0.80
CA GLY A 201 9.59 -9.94 -0.54
C GLY A 201 9.73 -9.48 0.92
N PHE A 202 8.63 -9.16 1.60
CA PHE A 202 8.62 -8.80 3.02
C PHE A 202 8.41 -10.00 3.96
N LEU A 203 7.78 -11.08 3.49
CA LEU A 203 7.56 -12.31 4.26
C LEU A 203 8.90 -12.95 4.58
N VAL A 204 9.78 -13.03 3.59
CA VAL A 204 11.10 -13.61 3.72
C VAL A 204 12.07 -12.51 4.13
N LEU A 205 12.47 -12.50 5.41
CA LEU A 205 13.33 -11.46 5.97
C LEU A 205 14.68 -11.29 5.25
N PRO A 206 15.33 -10.12 5.42
CA PRO A 206 16.68 -9.91 4.96
C PRO A 206 17.64 -10.95 5.56
N SER A 207 18.69 -11.32 4.83
CA SER A 207 19.73 -12.25 5.32
C SER A 207 20.62 -11.67 6.44
N PHE A 208 20.34 -10.45 6.90
CA PHE A 208 21.15 -9.73 7.87
C PHE A 208 20.30 -8.79 8.73
N THR A 209 20.83 -8.39 9.88
CA THR A 209 20.20 -7.40 10.75
C THR A 209 20.53 -5.99 10.26
N PHE A 210 19.50 -5.27 9.83
CA PHE A 210 19.59 -3.85 9.50
C PHE A 210 19.14 -3.01 10.69
N THR A 211 19.97 -2.03 11.07
CA THR A 211 19.67 -1.05 12.12
C THR A 211 19.56 0.34 11.48
N PRO A 212 18.40 1.02 11.61
CA PRO A 212 18.26 2.39 11.13
C PRO A 212 19.29 3.34 11.75
N PRO A 213 19.80 4.32 10.99
CA PRO A 213 20.66 5.35 11.52
C PRO A 213 19.93 6.18 12.59
N GLN A 214 20.66 6.62 13.62
CA GLN A 214 20.09 7.43 14.71
C GLN A 214 20.18 8.93 14.41
N ASP A 215 21.29 9.37 13.80
CA ASP A 215 21.56 10.78 13.51
C ASP A 215 20.74 11.32 12.33
N TYR A 216 20.35 12.59 12.42
CA TYR A 216 19.52 13.25 11.41
C TYR A 216 20.19 13.32 10.03
N ARG A 217 21.50 13.57 9.99
CA ARG A 217 22.27 13.62 8.73
C ARG A 217 22.16 12.30 7.99
N ASP A 218 22.39 11.20 8.71
CA ASP A 218 22.38 9.85 8.14
C ASP A 218 20.98 9.42 7.74
N LYS A 219 19.95 9.79 8.54
CA LYS A 219 18.55 9.59 8.15
C LYS A 219 18.20 10.33 6.86
N ILE A 220 18.66 11.57 6.68
CA ILE A 220 18.42 12.34 5.46
C ILE A 220 19.14 11.69 4.28
N MET A 221 20.40 11.30 4.44
CA MET A 221 21.19 10.66 3.38
C MET A 221 20.58 9.32 2.94
N LEU A 222 20.25 8.45 3.90
CA LEU A 222 19.60 7.16 3.63
C LEU A 222 18.21 7.34 3.04
N GLY A 223 17.39 8.22 3.63
CA GLY A 223 16.03 8.49 3.17
C GLY A 223 16.01 9.02 1.74
N PHE A 224 16.73 10.11 1.46
CA PHE A 224 16.76 10.70 0.13
C PHE A 224 17.44 9.78 -0.90
N GLY A 225 18.63 9.26 -0.59
CA GLY A 225 19.36 8.37 -1.48
C GLY A 225 18.58 7.08 -1.77
N GLY A 226 17.97 6.49 -0.75
CA GLY A 226 17.10 5.33 -0.88
C GLY A 226 15.87 5.59 -1.74
N LEU A 227 15.21 6.75 -1.56
CA LEU A 227 14.08 7.15 -2.40
C LEU A 227 14.47 7.35 -3.86
N VAL A 228 15.60 7.98 -4.15
CA VAL A 228 16.08 8.15 -5.53
C VAL A 228 16.31 6.79 -6.18
N ILE A 229 17.01 5.88 -5.51
CA ILE A 229 17.25 4.52 -6.00
C ILE A 229 15.94 3.78 -6.22
N LEU A 230 15.01 3.85 -5.26
CA LEU A 230 13.71 3.20 -5.33
C LEU A 230 12.87 3.72 -6.50
N ILE A 231 12.79 5.04 -6.68
CA ILE A 231 12.01 5.66 -7.76
C ILE A 231 12.60 5.30 -9.13
N LEU A 232 13.92 5.42 -9.29
CA LEU A 232 14.60 5.04 -10.54
C LEU A 232 14.39 3.55 -10.85
N SER A 233 14.49 2.69 -9.84
CA SER A 233 14.26 1.26 -9.99
C SER A 233 12.80 0.94 -10.34
N TYR A 234 11.84 1.62 -9.69
CA TYR A 234 10.42 1.49 -9.99
C TYR A 234 10.12 1.89 -11.43
N LEU A 235 10.65 3.03 -11.89
CA LEU A 235 10.48 3.51 -13.26
C LEU A 235 11.15 2.59 -14.29
N LEU A 236 12.36 2.10 -14.00
CA LEU A 236 13.07 1.16 -14.86
C LEU A 236 12.29 -0.15 -15.00
N LEU A 237 11.84 -0.74 -13.90
CA LEU A 237 11.08 -1.99 -13.93
C LEU A 237 9.71 -1.81 -14.57
N LYS A 238 9.05 -0.66 -14.35
CA LYS A 238 7.80 -0.31 -15.04
C LYS A 238 8.04 -0.18 -16.55
N GLY A 239 9.09 0.51 -16.99
CA GLY A 239 9.46 0.63 -18.39
C GLY A 239 9.79 -0.72 -19.03
N ALA A 240 10.58 -1.55 -18.36
CA ALA A 240 10.89 -2.91 -18.82
C ALA A 240 9.64 -3.78 -18.95
N SER A 241 8.66 -3.64 -18.05
CA SER A 241 7.40 -4.40 -18.15
C SER A 241 6.54 -4.04 -19.37
N LEU A 242 6.77 -2.89 -20.03
CA LEU A 242 6.03 -2.50 -21.23
C LEU A 242 6.40 -3.34 -22.46
N VAL A 243 7.60 -3.94 -22.48
CA VAL A 243 8.07 -4.80 -23.60
C VAL A 243 7.93 -6.29 -23.30
N LEU A 244 7.39 -6.64 -22.13
CA LEU A 244 7.18 -8.03 -21.70
C LEU A 244 5.70 -8.43 -21.84
N PRO A 245 5.40 -9.74 -21.93
CA PRO A 245 4.02 -10.20 -21.92
C PRO A 245 3.29 -9.73 -20.66
N PRO A 246 2.03 -9.26 -20.74
CA PRO A 246 1.25 -8.79 -19.60
C PRO A 246 0.70 -9.95 -18.77
N ILE A 247 1.59 -10.82 -18.30
CA ILE A 247 1.26 -11.99 -17.48
C ILE A 247 1.56 -11.72 -16.01
N GLY A 248 0.82 -12.39 -15.12
CA GLY A 248 0.99 -12.22 -13.67
C GLY A 248 2.42 -12.41 -13.18
N LEU A 249 3.22 -13.29 -13.81
CA LEU A 249 4.61 -13.51 -13.43
C LEU A 249 5.51 -12.26 -13.60
N VAL A 250 5.28 -11.45 -14.64
CA VAL A 250 6.07 -10.24 -14.90
C VAL A 250 5.79 -9.19 -13.83
N ASN A 251 4.51 -8.98 -13.54
CA ASN A 251 4.05 -8.08 -12.49
C ASN A 251 4.55 -8.52 -11.11
N TYR A 252 4.40 -9.80 -10.77
CA TYR A 252 4.95 -10.39 -9.55
C TYR A 252 6.46 -10.15 -9.42
N GLY A 253 7.24 -10.44 -10.47
CA GLY A 253 8.68 -10.25 -10.48
C GLY A 253 9.09 -8.80 -10.26
N ARG A 254 8.38 -7.85 -10.88
CA ARG A 254 8.59 -6.41 -10.68
C ARG A 254 8.44 -6.00 -9.23
N TYR A 255 7.33 -6.37 -8.60
CA TYR A 255 7.04 -5.96 -7.23
C TYR A 255 7.86 -6.74 -6.19
N LEU A 256 8.21 -8.00 -6.48
CA LEU A 256 9.21 -8.73 -5.70
C LEU A 256 10.57 -8.02 -5.74
N ALA A 257 11.03 -7.58 -6.91
CA ALA A 257 12.27 -6.84 -7.05
C ALA A 257 12.24 -5.51 -6.26
N ILE A 258 11.13 -4.76 -6.32
CA ILE A 258 10.93 -3.55 -5.51
C ILE A 258 11.05 -3.87 -4.02
N ALA A 259 10.35 -4.90 -3.54
CA ALA A 259 10.42 -5.30 -2.14
C ALA A 259 11.86 -5.68 -1.73
N LEU A 260 12.60 -6.42 -2.56
CA LEU A 260 13.99 -6.79 -2.29
C LEU A 260 14.94 -5.58 -2.33
N ILE A 261 14.69 -4.57 -3.18
CA ILE A 261 15.46 -3.32 -3.15
C ILE A 261 15.26 -2.61 -1.81
N VAL A 262 14.04 -2.60 -1.29
CA VAL A 262 13.70 -1.97 0.00
C VAL A 262 14.28 -2.74 1.18
N THR A 263 14.14 -4.07 1.21
CA THR A 263 14.51 -4.89 2.37
C THR A 263 15.98 -5.33 2.37
N GLU A 264 16.62 -5.48 1.20
CA GLU A 264 17.99 -6.00 1.07
C GLU A 264 18.92 -5.00 0.37
N GLY A 265 18.52 -4.47 -0.79
CA GLY A 265 19.39 -3.67 -1.65
C GLY A 265 19.92 -2.40 -0.98
N ILE A 266 19.01 -1.49 -0.63
CA ILE A 266 19.34 -0.20 -0.01
C ILE A 266 19.97 -0.40 1.38
N PRO A 267 19.41 -1.23 2.27
CA PRO A 267 20.05 -1.57 3.56
C PRO A 267 21.50 -2.10 3.44
N ARG A 268 21.80 -2.99 2.49
CA ARG A 268 23.19 -3.49 2.29
C ARG A 268 24.12 -2.43 1.73
N LEU A 269 23.63 -1.63 0.78
CA LEU A 269 24.40 -0.52 0.23
C LEU A 269 24.78 0.47 1.34
N TRP A 270 23.82 0.80 2.21
CA TRP A 270 24.04 1.66 3.35
C TRP A 270 25.13 1.14 4.28
N GLN A 271 25.04 -0.13 4.73
CA GLN A 271 26.03 -0.74 5.62
C GLN A 271 27.43 -0.83 5.00
N ARG A 272 27.54 -1.05 3.69
CA ARG A 272 28.83 -1.06 2.98
C ARG A 272 29.48 0.32 2.95
N LEU A 273 28.68 1.38 2.80
CA LEU A 273 29.17 2.76 2.76
C LEU A 273 29.43 3.32 4.16
N HIS A 274 28.74 2.80 5.17
CA HIS A 274 28.81 3.24 6.57
C HIS A 274 29.01 2.03 7.50
N PRO A 275 30.17 1.34 7.43
CA PRO A 275 30.45 0.23 8.32
C PRO A 275 30.42 0.72 9.77
N VAL A 276 29.68 0.00 10.62
CA VAL A 276 29.69 0.23 12.07
C VAL A 276 31.12 0.02 12.54
N ARG A 277 31.74 1.08 13.07
CA ARG A 277 33.07 1.03 13.68
C ARG A 277 33.01 0.36 15.04
#